data_AF-A0A1S3R1T6-F1
#
_entry.id   AF-A0A1S3R1T6-F1
#
_cell.length_a   1.000
_cell.length_b   1.000
_cell.length_c   1.000
_cell.angle_alpha   90.00
_cell.angle_beta   90.00
_cell.angle_gamma   90.00
#
_symmetry.space_group_name_H-M   'P 1'
#
loop_
_entity.id
_entity.type
_entity.pdbx_description
1 polymer ?
#
loop_
_entity_poly.entity_id
_entity_poly.type
_entity_poly.pdbx_seq_one_letter_code
_entity_poly.pdbx_strand_id
1 'polypeptide(L)'
;MRDFVQRVVEKLTVEENRDRVSVVQYSRESEAHFYLNTYTTKEDVVDTVRGLRHKGGRPLNTGAALQYVRDNVFIASSGSRRLEGVPQILILLNGGRSFDNVDTPASALKELGVLVFGIGTRSSDSRELQKISYDPSYALSVSEFTDLPNVQQQLLSAMSTVIVQVTTMTPTVIPTILVESQAPRRDVVFLLDGSDGTRSGFPAMRDFVQRVVETLGVDENRDRVAVVQYSKDPA
;
A
#
# COMPACT_ATOMS: atom_id res chain seq x y z
N MET A 1 -13.48 -3.50 17.39
CA MET A 1 -13.18 -2.68 16.19
C MET A 1 -13.12 -1.18 16.50
N ARG A 2 -14.19 -0.52 16.97
CA ARG A 2 -14.16 0.94 17.26
C ARG A 2 -13.02 1.33 18.20
N ASP A 3 -12.86 0.63 19.31
CA ASP A 3 -11.81 0.89 20.29
C ASP A 3 -10.40 0.75 19.69
N PHE A 4 -10.22 -0.17 18.74
CA PHE A 4 -8.95 -0.32 18.03
C PHE A 4 -8.67 0.89 17.14
N VAL A 5 -9.67 1.34 16.36
CA VAL A 5 -9.55 2.54 15.53
C VAL A 5 -9.25 3.77 16.41
N GLN A 6 -9.93 3.93 17.55
CA GLN A 6 -9.65 5.01 18.50
C GLN A 6 -8.21 4.97 19.00
N ARG A 7 -7.72 3.80 19.44
CA ARG A 7 -6.33 3.65 19.91
C ARG A 7 -5.29 3.95 18.82
N VAL A 8 -5.59 3.65 17.56
CA VAL A 8 -4.73 4.04 16.43
C VAL A 8 -4.76 5.56 16.25
N VAL A 9 -5.95 6.18 16.21
CA VAL A 9 -6.12 7.65 16.09
C VAL A 9 -5.46 8.40 17.24
N GLU A 10 -5.49 7.86 18.46
CA GLU A 10 -4.82 8.44 19.63
C GLU A 10 -3.31 8.60 19.46
N LYS A 11 -2.68 7.73 18.65
CA LYS A 11 -1.24 7.78 18.32
C LYS A 11 -0.91 8.74 17.18
N LEU A 12 -1.90 9.20 16.43
CA LEU A 12 -1.73 10.21 15.38
C LEU A 12 -1.76 11.61 15.97
N THR A 13 -1.20 12.58 15.26
CA THR A 13 -1.34 14.01 15.59
C THR A 13 -2.33 14.65 14.63
N VAL A 14 -3.63 14.52 14.94
CA VAL A 14 -4.71 15.00 14.07
C VAL A 14 -4.88 16.51 14.22
N GLU A 15 -4.46 17.24 13.19
CA GLU A 15 -4.52 18.70 13.07
C GLU A 15 -4.62 19.07 11.57
N GLU A 16 -5.08 20.28 11.24
CA GLU A 16 -5.31 20.73 9.85
C GLU A 16 -4.11 20.48 8.91
N ASN A 17 -2.90 20.71 9.43
CA ASN A 17 -1.63 20.57 8.69
C ASN A 17 -0.81 19.33 9.10
N ARG A 18 -1.34 18.44 9.95
CA ARG A 18 -0.66 17.23 10.41
C ARG A 18 -1.38 15.98 9.92
N ASP A 19 -1.79 15.05 10.77
CA ASP A 19 -2.45 13.83 10.30
C ASP A 19 -3.93 14.08 9.99
N ARG A 20 -4.44 13.44 8.93
CA ARG A 20 -5.85 13.49 8.51
C ARG A 20 -6.43 12.08 8.51
N VAL A 21 -7.65 11.91 8.98
CA VAL A 21 -8.30 10.60 9.16
C VAL A 21 -9.62 10.56 8.41
N SER A 22 -9.90 9.43 7.77
CA SER A 22 -11.19 9.08 7.18
C SER A 22 -11.57 7.67 7.62
N VAL A 23 -12.87 7.40 7.73
CA VAL A 23 -13.39 6.05 8.02
C VAL A 23 -14.45 5.69 7.00
N VAL A 24 -14.26 4.52 6.37
CA VAL A 24 -15.19 3.93 5.40
C VAL A 24 -15.63 2.56 5.93
N GLN A 25 -16.94 2.32 5.97
CA GLN A 25 -17.49 0.97 6.15
C GLN A 25 -17.84 0.39 4.79
N TYR A 26 -17.63 -0.92 4.61
CA TYR A 26 -17.96 -1.61 3.38
C TYR A 26 -18.55 -3.00 3.65
N SER A 27 -19.40 -3.43 2.73
CA SER A 27 -19.88 -4.81 2.61
C SER A 27 -20.30 -5.03 1.16
N ARG A 28 -21.60 -4.94 0.85
CA ARG A 28 -22.11 -4.88 -0.52
C ARG A 28 -21.73 -3.56 -1.18
N GLU A 29 -21.80 -2.48 -0.40
CA GLU A 29 -21.54 -1.11 -0.81
C GLU A 29 -20.62 -0.43 0.21
N SER A 30 -19.79 0.49 -0.27
CA SER A 30 -18.91 1.32 0.55
C SER A 30 -19.59 2.63 0.92
N GLU A 31 -19.32 3.11 2.13
CA GLU A 31 -19.86 4.38 2.64
C GLU A 31 -18.80 5.04 3.52
N ALA A 32 -18.38 6.25 3.13
CA ALA A 32 -17.58 7.10 3.99
C ALA A 32 -18.45 7.70 5.10
N HIS A 33 -18.04 7.48 6.35
CA HIS A 33 -18.65 8.20 7.47
C HIS A 33 -18.15 9.64 7.56
N PHE A 34 -16.89 9.85 7.17
CA PHE A 34 -16.27 11.15 7.02
C PHE A 34 -15.01 11.04 6.17
N TYR A 35 -14.61 12.15 5.55
CA TYR A 35 -13.45 12.27 4.67
C TYR A 35 -12.25 12.90 5.40
N LEU A 36 -11.10 12.93 4.74
CA LEU A 36 -9.83 13.39 5.33
C LEU A 36 -9.85 14.87 5.74
N ASN A 37 -10.70 15.68 5.12
CA ASN A 37 -10.90 17.10 5.43
C ASN A 37 -12.12 17.38 6.33
N THR A 38 -12.80 16.36 6.87
CA THR A 38 -14.01 16.59 7.67
C THR A 38 -13.71 17.11 9.07
N TYR A 39 -12.65 16.61 9.71
CA TYR A 39 -12.28 16.97 11.08
C TYR A 39 -10.83 17.46 11.17
N THR A 40 -10.60 18.46 12.00
CA THR A 40 -9.28 19.04 12.27
C THR A 40 -8.78 18.79 13.68
N THR A 41 -9.57 18.14 14.55
CA THR A 41 -9.20 17.80 15.91
C THR A 41 -9.26 16.29 16.14
N LYS A 42 -8.43 15.81 17.06
CA LYS A 42 -8.43 14.40 17.45
C LYS A 42 -9.73 14.03 18.18
N GLU A 43 -10.22 14.91 19.05
CA GLU A 43 -11.44 14.72 19.82
C GLU A 43 -12.64 14.44 18.91
N ASP A 44 -12.84 15.25 17.86
CA ASP A 44 -13.96 15.08 16.92
C ASP A 44 -13.91 13.72 16.20
N VAL A 45 -12.71 13.29 15.78
CA VAL A 45 -12.52 11.99 15.14
C VAL A 45 -12.85 10.86 16.12
N VAL A 46 -12.32 10.91 17.35
CA VAL A 46 -12.55 9.87 18.37
C VAL A 46 -14.03 9.78 18.74
N ASP A 47 -14.70 10.91 18.95
CA ASP A 47 -16.11 10.97 19.30
C ASP A 47 -17.00 10.45 18.15
N THR A 48 -16.68 10.80 16.91
CA THR A 48 -17.37 10.28 15.73
C THR A 48 -17.18 8.77 15.59
N VAL A 49 -15.96 8.26 15.79
CA VAL A 49 -15.66 6.82 15.76
C VAL A 49 -16.42 6.08 16.85
N ARG A 50 -16.57 6.66 18.06
CA ARG A 50 -17.37 6.10 19.16
C ARG A 50 -18.84 5.94 18.75
N GLY A 51 -19.38 6.94 18.06
CA GLY A 51 -20.76 7.02 17.58
C GLY A 51 -21.10 6.18 16.34
N LEU A 52 -20.11 5.59 15.65
CA LEU A 52 -20.34 4.77 14.46
C LEU A 52 -21.40 3.70 14.71
N ARG A 53 -22.09 3.24 13.67
CA ARG A 53 -23.00 2.08 13.76
C ARG A 53 -22.62 1.09 12.67
N HIS A 54 -22.72 -0.20 12.97
CA HIS A 54 -22.39 -1.23 11.99
C HIS A 54 -23.40 -1.14 10.84
N LYS A 55 -22.92 -0.87 9.63
CA LYS A 55 -23.76 -0.69 8.44
C LYS A 55 -24.54 -1.96 8.07
N GLY A 56 -23.96 -3.12 8.33
CA GLY A 56 -24.49 -4.39 7.84
C GLY A 56 -24.25 -4.57 6.34
N GLY A 57 -24.93 -5.56 5.76
CA GLY A 57 -24.86 -5.87 4.33
C GLY A 57 -23.99 -7.08 3.99
N ARG A 58 -24.34 -7.73 2.87
CA ARG A 58 -23.66 -8.87 2.24
C ARG A 58 -23.93 -8.82 0.72
N PRO A 59 -23.07 -9.35 -0.17
CA PRO A 59 -21.80 -10.01 0.12
C PRO A 59 -20.72 -9.02 0.58
N LEU A 60 -19.51 -9.52 0.88
CA LEU A 60 -18.36 -8.70 1.20
C LEU A 60 -17.59 -8.39 -0.10
N ASN A 61 -17.63 -7.16 -0.57
CA ASN A 61 -17.00 -6.69 -1.81
C ASN A 61 -15.77 -5.82 -1.48
N THR A 62 -14.65 -6.47 -1.16
CA THR A 62 -13.40 -5.79 -0.81
C THR A 62 -12.82 -5.04 -2.01
N GLY A 63 -12.89 -5.60 -3.21
CA GLY A 63 -12.37 -4.97 -4.43
C GLY A 63 -13.07 -3.65 -4.75
N ALA A 64 -14.41 -3.65 -4.71
CA ALA A 64 -15.20 -2.44 -4.85
C ALA A 64 -14.89 -1.40 -3.76
N ALA A 65 -14.59 -1.84 -2.53
CA ALA A 65 -14.21 -0.93 -1.46
C ALA A 65 -12.81 -0.31 -1.65
N LEU A 66 -11.85 -1.08 -2.16
CA LEU A 66 -10.53 -0.59 -2.54
C LEU A 66 -10.64 0.45 -3.67
N GLN A 67 -11.50 0.20 -4.66
CA GLN A 67 -11.80 1.17 -5.70
C GLN A 67 -12.46 2.43 -5.14
N TYR A 68 -13.42 2.28 -4.22
CA TYR A 68 -14.11 3.41 -3.59
C TYR A 68 -13.13 4.34 -2.85
N VAL A 69 -12.22 3.80 -2.04
CA VAL A 69 -11.24 4.64 -1.32
C VAL A 69 -10.27 5.33 -2.28
N ARG A 70 -9.87 4.66 -3.36
CA ARG A 70 -9.07 5.28 -4.44
C ARG A 70 -9.79 6.50 -5.01
N ASP A 71 -11.04 6.33 -5.40
CA ASP A 71 -11.76 7.32 -6.21
C ASP A 71 -12.41 8.42 -5.38
N ASN A 72 -12.65 8.21 -4.09
CA ASN A 72 -13.43 9.12 -3.26
C ASN A 72 -12.71 9.61 -2.00
N VAL A 73 -11.69 8.89 -1.50
CA VAL A 73 -11.01 9.24 -0.25
C VAL A 73 -9.61 9.79 -0.52
N PHE A 74 -8.81 9.09 -1.34
CA PHE A 74 -7.44 9.48 -1.70
C PHE A 74 -7.37 10.51 -2.84
N ILE A 75 -8.31 11.46 -2.84
CA ILE A 75 -8.42 12.57 -3.80
C ILE A 75 -8.38 13.93 -3.10
N ALA A 76 -7.93 14.96 -3.82
CA ALA A 76 -7.72 16.30 -3.27
C ALA A 76 -9.01 16.93 -2.72
N SER A 77 -10.15 16.75 -3.42
CA SER A 77 -11.45 17.29 -2.99
C SER A 77 -11.95 16.71 -1.66
N SER A 78 -11.46 15.53 -1.28
CA SER A 78 -11.77 14.86 -0.01
C SER A 78 -10.69 15.05 1.05
N GLY A 79 -9.69 15.90 0.79
CA GLY A 79 -8.64 16.26 1.74
C GLY A 79 -7.35 15.47 1.65
N SER A 80 -7.20 14.58 0.66
CA SER A 80 -5.92 13.88 0.43
C SER A 80 -4.85 14.85 -0.04
N ARG A 81 -3.66 14.74 0.58
CA ARG A 81 -2.45 15.51 0.24
C ARG A 81 -1.43 14.66 -0.50
N ARG A 82 -1.89 13.62 -1.20
CA ARG A 82 -1.03 12.71 -1.97
C ARG A 82 -0.15 13.46 -2.98
N LEU A 83 -0.70 14.47 -3.66
CA LEU A 83 0.03 15.30 -4.63
C LEU A 83 1.04 16.26 -3.98
N GLU A 84 0.95 16.46 -2.66
CA GLU A 84 1.91 17.23 -1.86
C GLU A 84 3.02 16.33 -1.28
N GLY A 85 3.06 15.05 -1.66
CA GLY A 85 4.05 14.08 -1.17
C GLY A 85 3.77 13.54 0.24
N VAL A 86 2.62 13.85 0.83
CA VAL A 86 2.24 13.30 2.14
C VAL A 86 1.94 11.80 2.00
N PRO A 87 2.51 10.91 2.83
CA PRO A 87 2.23 9.47 2.79
C PRO A 87 0.74 9.18 2.91
N GLN A 88 0.23 8.27 2.07
CA GLN A 88 -1.16 7.82 2.11
C GLN A 88 -1.21 6.42 2.70
N ILE A 89 -1.98 6.21 3.77
CA ILE A 89 -2.06 4.94 4.49
C ILE A 89 -3.50 4.43 4.48
N LEU A 90 -3.68 3.16 4.15
CA LEU A 90 -4.95 2.44 4.26
C LEU A 90 -4.80 1.29 5.25
N ILE A 91 -5.58 1.31 6.34
CA ILE A 91 -5.69 0.16 7.25
C ILE A 91 -6.97 -0.59 6.91
N LEU A 92 -6.85 -1.74 6.26
CA LEU A 92 -7.97 -2.58 5.86
C LEU A 92 -8.26 -3.61 6.95
N LEU A 93 -9.41 -3.48 7.62
CA LEU A 93 -9.96 -4.54 8.45
C LEU A 93 -10.85 -5.43 7.59
N ASN A 94 -10.49 -6.70 7.43
CA ASN A 94 -11.21 -7.67 6.62
C ASN A 94 -11.64 -8.84 7.51
N GLY A 95 -12.92 -9.22 7.42
CA GLY A 95 -13.51 -10.27 8.27
C GLY A 95 -13.87 -11.54 7.49
N GLY A 96 -13.45 -11.64 6.24
CA GLY A 96 -13.95 -12.66 5.31
C GLY A 96 -13.32 -12.55 3.93
N ARG A 97 -13.24 -13.67 3.21
CA ARG A 97 -12.87 -13.67 1.79
C ARG A 97 -13.77 -12.75 0.97
N SER A 98 -13.19 -11.98 0.04
CA SER A 98 -13.98 -11.14 -0.86
C SER A 98 -14.81 -11.96 -1.85
N PHE A 99 -15.94 -11.40 -2.26
CA PHE A 99 -16.80 -11.95 -3.30
C PHE A 99 -16.44 -11.43 -4.71
N ASP A 100 -15.67 -10.34 -4.79
CA ASP A 100 -15.23 -9.70 -6.03
C ASP A 100 -13.70 -9.77 -6.21
N ASN A 101 -13.21 -9.30 -7.36
CA ASN A 101 -11.78 -9.25 -7.65
C ASN A 101 -11.09 -8.14 -6.85
N VAL A 102 -10.08 -8.50 -6.06
CA VAL A 102 -9.27 -7.53 -5.31
C VAL A 102 -7.98 -7.13 -6.02
N ASP A 103 -7.48 -7.96 -6.94
CA ASP A 103 -6.14 -7.83 -7.53
C ASP A 103 -5.98 -6.50 -8.29
N THR A 104 -6.98 -6.14 -9.11
CA THR A 104 -6.95 -4.91 -9.90
C THR A 104 -6.99 -3.64 -9.03
N PRO A 105 -7.99 -3.45 -8.14
CA PRO A 105 -8.05 -2.24 -7.31
C PRO A 105 -6.94 -2.17 -6.26
N ALA A 106 -6.41 -3.30 -5.78
CA ALA A 106 -5.24 -3.32 -4.90
C ALA A 106 -3.99 -2.81 -5.62
N SER A 107 -3.70 -3.32 -6.82
CA SER A 107 -2.53 -2.90 -7.62
C SER A 107 -2.59 -1.40 -7.94
N ALA A 108 -3.77 -0.93 -8.32
CA ALA A 108 -4.08 0.47 -8.51
C ALA A 108 -3.76 1.37 -7.30
N LEU A 109 -4.09 0.95 -6.08
CA LEU A 109 -3.76 1.70 -4.87
C LEU A 109 -2.25 1.74 -4.61
N LYS A 110 -1.56 0.63 -4.84
CA LYS A 110 -0.10 0.54 -4.69
C LYS A 110 0.63 1.45 -5.69
N GLU A 111 0.17 1.48 -6.95
CA GLU A 111 0.69 2.38 -7.98
C GLU A 111 0.48 3.86 -7.63
N LEU A 112 -0.58 4.19 -6.90
CA LEU A 112 -0.81 5.53 -6.36
C LEU A 112 0.06 5.85 -5.13
N GLY A 113 0.90 4.92 -4.68
CA GLY A 113 1.73 5.09 -3.49
C GLY A 113 0.96 4.97 -2.18
N VAL A 114 -0.21 4.32 -2.19
CA VAL A 114 -0.97 4.05 -0.96
C VAL A 114 -0.39 2.84 -0.25
N LEU A 115 -0.01 3.03 1.01
CA LEU A 115 0.52 2.02 1.90
C LEU A 115 -0.63 1.27 2.56
N VAL A 116 -0.96 0.09 2.03
CA VAL A 116 -2.04 -0.74 2.54
C VAL A 116 -1.53 -1.72 3.62
N PHE A 117 -2.15 -1.68 4.79
CA PHE A 117 -1.97 -2.63 5.90
C PHE A 117 -3.25 -3.44 6.08
N GLY A 118 -3.21 -4.74 5.77
CA GLY A 118 -4.34 -5.64 5.91
C GLY A 118 -4.37 -6.31 7.29
N ILE A 119 -5.52 -6.34 7.94
CA ILE A 119 -5.75 -7.11 9.17
C ILE A 119 -6.95 -8.03 8.95
N GLY A 120 -6.70 -9.33 8.94
CA GLY A 120 -7.70 -10.37 8.74
C GLY A 120 -8.05 -11.16 10.00
N THR A 121 -9.28 -11.66 10.07
CA THR A 121 -9.66 -12.74 11.00
C THR A 121 -9.42 -14.12 10.38
N ARG A 122 -9.68 -15.21 11.12
CA ARG A 122 -9.61 -16.59 10.60
C ARG A 122 -10.49 -16.85 9.36
N SER A 123 -11.56 -16.09 9.21
CA SER A 123 -12.48 -16.20 8.07
C SER A 123 -11.96 -15.49 6.81
N SER A 124 -10.91 -14.69 6.95
CA SER A 124 -10.31 -13.94 5.85
C SER A 124 -9.37 -14.83 5.03
N ASP A 125 -9.25 -14.54 3.74
CA ASP A 125 -8.25 -15.21 2.90
C ASP A 125 -6.90 -14.50 3.06
N SER A 126 -5.92 -15.22 3.63
CA SER A 126 -4.59 -14.64 3.92
C SER A 126 -3.81 -14.29 2.65
N ARG A 127 -4.01 -15.02 1.55
CA ARG A 127 -3.34 -14.72 0.26
C ARG A 127 -3.97 -13.49 -0.38
N GLU A 128 -5.29 -13.36 -0.28
CA GLU A 128 -6.01 -12.15 -0.69
C GLU A 128 -5.47 -10.93 0.05
N LEU A 129 -5.35 -11.01 1.38
CA LEU A 129 -4.82 -9.91 2.19
C LEU A 129 -3.35 -9.59 1.88
N GLN A 130 -2.49 -10.60 1.65
CA GLN A 130 -1.10 -10.38 1.25
C GLN A 130 -0.98 -9.67 -0.11
N LYS A 131 -1.86 -10.00 -1.06
CA LYS A 131 -1.92 -9.31 -2.35
C LYS A 131 -2.39 -7.87 -2.22
N ILE A 132 -3.33 -7.61 -1.32
CA ILE A 132 -3.86 -6.27 -1.06
C ILE A 132 -2.83 -5.39 -0.34
N SER A 133 -2.18 -5.91 0.69
CA SER A 133 -1.18 -5.20 1.49
C SER A 133 0.00 -4.72 0.65
N TYR A 134 0.55 -3.54 0.97
CA TYR A 134 1.68 -2.94 0.26
C TYR A 134 2.88 -3.90 0.18
N ASP A 135 3.22 -4.50 1.32
CA ASP A 135 4.13 -5.64 1.45
C ASP A 135 3.37 -6.84 2.05
N PRO A 136 3.62 -8.09 1.62
CA PRO A 136 2.97 -9.26 2.19
C PRO A 136 3.12 -9.40 3.72
N SER A 137 4.22 -8.90 4.30
CA SER A 137 4.45 -8.89 5.76
C SER A 137 3.54 -7.92 6.53
N TYR A 138 2.88 -6.99 5.84
CA TYR A 138 1.89 -6.07 6.42
C TYR A 138 0.47 -6.64 6.45
N ALA A 139 0.28 -7.86 5.96
CA ALA A 139 -0.94 -8.64 6.20
C ALA A 139 -0.86 -9.32 7.58
N LEU A 140 -1.53 -8.72 8.57
CA LEU A 140 -1.61 -9.23 9.93
C LEU A 140 -2.85 -10.11 10.10
N SER A 141 -2.76 -11.11 10.96
CA SER A 141 -3.88 -12.00 11.27
C SER A 141 -4.19 -11.96 12.76
N VAL A 142 -5.47 -11.90 13.08
CA VAL A 142 -6.03 -12.11 14.41
C VAL A 142 -6.99 -13.31 14.38
N SER A 143 -7.33 -13.87 15.54
CA SER A 143 -8.34 -14.94 15.55
C SER A 143 -9.73 -14.36 15.28
N GLU A 144 -10.11 -13.37 16.08
CA GLU A 144 -11.34 -12.59 15.94
C GLU A 144 -11.04 -11.09 16.10
N PHE A 145 -11.98 -10.22 15.73
CA PHE A 145 -11.80 -8.77 15.90
C PHE A 145 -11.71 -8.30 17.36
N THR A 146 -12.04 -9.16 18.33
CA THR A 146 -11.76 -8.92 19.76
C THR A 146 -10.27 -8.94 20.07
N ASP A 147 -9.45 -9.59 19.24
CA ASP A 147 -8.01 -9.76 19.46
C ASP A 147 -7.16 -8.70 18.72
N LEU A 148 -7.80 -7.70 18.12
CA LEU A 148 -7.12 -6.55 17.50
C LEU A 148 -6.06 -5.88 18.39
N PRO A 149 -6.20 -5.79 19.73
CA PRO A 149 -5.13 -5.27 20.59
C PRO A 149 -3.78 -5.99 20.43
N ASN A 150 -3.77 -7.28 20.07
CA ASN A 150 -2.55 -8.10 19.96
C ASN A 150 -1.66 -7.67 18.78
N VAL A 151 -2.24 -7.11 17.72
CA VAL A 151 -1.52 -6.68 16.52
C VAL A 151 -1.26 -5.18 16.49
N GLN A 152 -1.73 -4.43 17.48
CA GLN A 152 -1.66 -2.97 17.49
C GLN A 152 -0.22 -2.45 17.43
N GLN A 153 0.69 -3.01 18.23
CA GLN A 153 2.09 -2.56 18.25
C GLN A 153 2.82 -2.91 16.94
N GLN A 154 2.52 -4.07 16.37
CA GLN A 154 3.07 -4.48 15.08
C GLN A 154 2.62 -3.53 13.96
N LEU A 155 1.34 -3.16 13.93
CA LEU A 155 0.81 -2.17 12.99
C LEU A 155 1.53 -0.82 13.12
N LEU A 156 1.62 -0.28 14.35
CA LEU A 156 2.23 1.03 14.60
C LEU A 156 3.73 1.06 14.23
N SER A 157 4.44 -0.03 14.51
CA SER A 157 5.85 -0.19 14.13
C SER A 157 6.03 -0.24 12.61
N ALA A 158 5.18 -1.01 11.91
CA ALA A 158 5.22 -1.12 10.46
C ALA A 158 4.90 0.23 9.78
N MET A 159 3.88 0.96 10.26
CA MET A 159 3.57 2.31 9.78
C MET A 159 4.76 3.26 9.93
N SER A 160 5.41 3.26 11.10
CA SER A 160 6.56 4.13 11.37
C SER A 160 7.76 3.81 10.46
N THR A 161 8.05 2.52 10.27
CA THR A 161 9.17 2.06 9.43
C THR A 161 8.99 2.46 7.97
N VAL A 162 7.79 2.26 7.43
CA VAL A 162 7.50 2.56 6.02
C VAL A 162 7.53 4.06 5.76
N ILE A 163 7.02 4.88 6.67
CA ILE A 163 7.07 6.35 6.50
C ILE A 163 8.52 6.84 6.40
N VAL A 164 9.44 6.28 7.19
CA VAL A 164 10.87 6.62 7.12
C VAL A 164 11.46 6.21 5.76
N GLN A 165 11.12 5.03 5.25
CA GLN A 165 11.59 4.59 3.93
C GLN A 165 11.04 5.48 2.80
N VAL A 166 9.75 5.83 2.84
CA VAL A 166 9.14 6.67 1.79
C VAL A 166 9.69 8.10 1.81
N THR A 167 9.89 8.69 2.98
CA THR A 167 10.43 10.05 3.12
C THR A 167 11.93 10.15 2.80
N THR A 168 12.70 9.07 2.96
CA THR A 168 14.11 9.02 2.54
C THR A 168 14.30 8.76 1.04
N MET A 169 13.29 8.22 0.35
CA MET A 169 13.33 7.94 -1.09
C MET A 169 12.69 9.03 -1.97
N THR A 170 11.97 9.99 -1.38
CA THR A 170 11.42 11.15 -2.09
C THR A 170 12.41 12.32 -1.98
N PRO A 171 13.07 12.75 -3.06
CA PRO A 171 13.90 13.95 -3.01
C PRO A 171 12.97 15.16 -2.85
N THR A 172 12.89 15.68 -1.63
CA THR A 172 12.29 16.99 -1.36
C THR A 172 13.09 18.02 -2.14
N VAL A 173 12.48 18.62 -3.17
CA VAL A 173 13.08 19.69 -3.95
C VAL A 173 13.15 20.94 -3.06
N ILE A 174 14.24 21.07 -2.31
CA ILE A 174 14.67 22.34 -1.72
C ILE A 174 15.65 22.97 -2.74
N PRO A 175 15.43 24.23 -3.17
CA PRO A 175 16.23 24.79 -4.24
C PRO A 175 17.64 25.19 -3.76
N THR A 176 18.64 24.79 -4.55
CA THR A 176 19.99 25.39 -4.66
C THR A 176 21.04 25.02 -3.61
N ILE A 177 21.57 23.79 -3.68
CA ILE A 177 23.02 23.56 -3.72
C ILE A 177 23.24 22.45 -4.75
N LEU A 178 24.11 22.68 -5.74
CA LEU A 178 24.59 21.67 -6.68
C LEU A 178 25.41 20.62 -5.91
N VAL A 179 24.73 19.74 -5.20
CA VAL A 179 25.26 18.42 -4.90
C VAL A 179 24.77 17.57 -6.06
N GLU A 180 25.68 17.12 -6.92
CA GLU A 180 25.40 15.99 -7.81
C GLU A 180 24.80 14.89 -6.93
N SER A 181 23.47 14.78 -6.91
CA SER A 181 22.79 13.69 -6.27
C SER A 181 23.27 12.46 -7.00
N GLN A 182 24.19 11.72 -6.38
CA GLN A 182 24.62 10.42 -6.85
C GLN A 182 23.34 9.65 -7.15
N ALA A 183 23.06 9.42 -8.44
CA ALA A 183 21.88 8.68 -8.85
C ALA A 183 21.83 7.38 -8.04
N PRO A 184 20.64 6.92 -7.62
CA PRO A 184 20.51 5.73 -6.79
C PRO A 184 21.32 4.56 -7.38
N ARG A 185 22.14 3.91 -6.55
CA ARG A 185 22.86 2.68 -6.92
C ARG A 185 21.90 1.51 -6.83
N ARG A 186 21.65 0.83 -7.95
CA ARG A 186 20.75 -0.32 -8.00
C ARG A 186 21.48 -1.54 -8.53
N ASP A 187 21.22 -2.68 -7.90
CA ASP A 187 21.63 -3.99 -8.42
C ASP A 187 20.42 -4.63 -9.08
N VAL A 188 20.48 -4.81 -10.41
CA VAL A 188 19.38 -5.34 -11.21
C VAL A 188 19.80 -6.68 -11.82
N VAL A 189 19.06 -7.74 -11.52
CA VAL A 189 19.31 -9.08 -12.09
C VAL A 189 18.13 -9.48 -12.96
N PHE A 190 18.39 -9.75 -14.24
CA PHE A 190 17.42 -10.35 -15.15
C PHE A 190 17.58 -11.87 -15.13
N LEU A 191 16.55 -12.59 -14.71
CA LEU A 191 16.48 -14.05 -14.80
C LEU A 191 15.60 -14.43 -16.00
N LEU A 192 16.21 -15.02 -17.03
CA LEU A 192 15.57 -15.33 -18.32
C LEU A 192 15.25 -16.83 -18.41
N ASP A 193 14.04 -17.15 -18.87
CA ASP A 193 13.63 -18.52 -19.15
C ASP A 193 14.24 -19.02 -20.46
N GLY A 194 15.18 -19.96 -20.34
CA GLY A 194 15.86 -20.61 -21.45
C GLY A 194 15.25 -21.93 -21.90
N SER A 195 14.03 -22.27 -21.46
CA SER A 195 13.34 -23.48 -21.88
C SER A 195 13.04 -23.48 -23.39
N ASP A 196 12.92 -24.68 -23.98
CA ASP A 196 12.66 -24.82 -25.43
C ASP A 196 11.38 -24.10 -25.90
N GLY A 197 10.42 -23.91 -25.00
CA GLY A 197 9.18 -23.19 -25.27
C GLY A 197 9.36 -21.70 -25.54
N THR A 198 10.50 -21.10 -25.16
CA THR A 198 10.76 -19.67 -25.35
C THR A 198 11.55 -19.35 -26.62
N ARG A 199 12.03 -20.36 -27.38
CA ARG A 199 12.93 -20.17 -28.54
C ARG A 199 12.43 -19.13 -29.56
N SER A 200 11.14 -19.14 -29.89
CA SER A 200 10.56 -18.19 -30.85
C SER A 200 10.42 -16.77 -30.30
N GLY A 201 10.24 -16.61 -28.98
CA GLY A 201 10.11 -15.33 -28.29
C GLY A 201 11.41 -14.78 -27.71
N PHE A 202 12.48 -15.57 -27.70
CA PHE A 202 13.75 -15.22 -27.08
C PHE A 202 14.38 -13.93 -27.65
N PRO A 203 14.34 -13.66 -28.97
CA PRO A 203 14.82 -12.38 -29.51
C PRO A 203 14.08 -11.18 -28.89
N ALA A 204 12.76 -11.27 -28.73
CA ALA A 204 11.97 -10.20 -28.11
C ALA A 204 12.29 -10.03 -26.62
N MET A 205 12.56 -11.13 -25.91
CA MET A 205 13.02 -11.10 -24.51
C MET A 205 14.35 -10.38 -24.37
N ARG A 206 15.32 -10.66 -25.25
CA ARG A 206 16.61 -9.97 -25.29
C ARG A 206 16.44 -8.47 -25.61
N ASP A 207 15.63 -8.15 -26.62
CA ASP A 207 15.41 -6.77 -27.03
C ASP A 207 14.68 -5.95 -25.95
N PHE A 208 13.86 -6.60 -25.11
CA PHE A 208 13.27 -5.99 -23.92
C PHE A 208 14.32 -5.71 -22.85
N VAL A 209 15.17 -6.69 -22.52
CA VAL A 209 16.27 -6.51 -21.56
C VAL A 209 17.18 -5.36 -22.00
N GLN A 210 17.56 -5.33 -23.29
CA GLN A 210 18.37 -4.25 -23.85
C GLN A 210 17.71 -2.88 -23.65
N ARG A 211 16.43 -2.74 -24.00
CA ARG A 211 15.69 -1.47 -23.82
C ARG A 211 15.63 -1.02 -22.37
N VAL A 212 15.49 -1.94 -21.42
CA VAL A 212 15.50 -1.59 -20.00
C VAL A 212 16.90 -1.16 -19.56
N VAL A 213 17.95 -1.90 -19.95
CA VAL A 213 19.34 -1.57 -19.60
C VAL A 213 19.78 -0.22 -20.18
N GLU A 214 19.31 0.14 -21.39
CA GLU A 214 19.56 1.45 -22.00
C GLU A 214 18.99 2.63 -21.18
N THR A 215 18.02 2.38 -20.28
CA THR A 215 17.49 3.40 -19.36
C THR A 215 18.27 3.50 -18.05
N LEU A 216 19.17 2.57 -17.77
CA LEU A 216 19.95 2.51 -16.53
C LEU A 216 21.28 3.23 -16.70
N GLY A 217 21.76 3.86 -15.61
CA GLY A 217 23.08 4.48 -15.57
C GLY A 217 24.12 3.47 -15.14
N VAL A 218 24.44 2.50 -16.01
CA VAL A 218 25.33 1.38 -15.67
C VAL A 218 26.79 1.85 -15.57
N ASP A 219 27.36 1.74 -14.37
CA ASP A 219 28.74 2.14 -14.05
C ASP A 219 29.19 1.39 -12.77
N GLU A 220 30.50 1.24 -12.55
CA GLU A 220 31.07 0.62 -11.35
C GLU A 220 30.57 1.28 -10.05
N ASN A 221 30.27 2.58 -10.09
CA ASN A 221 29.79 3.34 -8.93
C ASN A 221 28.30 3.71 -9.00
N ARG A 222 27.54 3.14 -9.94
CA ARG A 222 26.11 3.45 -10.17
C ARG A 222 25.26 2.18 -10.25
N ASP A 223 24.48 1.99 -11.33
CA ASP A 223 23.66 0.79 -11.51
C ASP A 223 24.56 -0.38 -11.93
N ARG A 224 24.33 -1.57 -11.38
CA ARG A 224 24.97 -2.82 -11.80
C ARG A 224 23.92 -3.77 -12.34
N VAL A 225 24.21 -4.41 -13.47
CA VAL A 225 23.28 -5.31 -14.14
C VAL A 225 23.92 -6.69 -14.30
N ALA A 226 23.15 -7.73 -13.98
CA ALA A 226 23.48 -9.12 -14.30
C ALA A 226 22.34 -9.77 -15.09
N VAL A 227 22.67 -10.70 -15.98
CA VAL A 227 21.70 -11.52 -16.71
C VAL A 227 22.04 -12.98 -16.49
N VAL A 228 21.04 -13.76 -16.06
CA VAL A 228 21.15 -15.20 -15.82
C VAL A 228 20.08 -15.88 -16.64
N GLN A 229 20.44 -16.93 -17.38
CA GLN A 229 19.48 -17.76 -18.10
C GLN A 229 19.32 -19.08 -17.36
N TYR A 230 18.08 -19.51 -17.14
CA TYR A 230 17.78 -20.78 -16.47
C TYR A 230 17.04 -21.73 -17.40
N SER A 231 17.51 -22.98 -17.47
CA SER A 231 16.85 -24.07 -18.19
C SER A 231 16.98 -25.37 -17.37
N LYS A 232 16.39 -26.48 -17.85
CA LYS A 232 16.51 -27.80 -17.18
C LYS A 232 17.96 -28.27 -17.03
N ASP A 233 18.85 -27.78 -17.89
CA ASP A 233 20.29 -27.87 -17.71
C ASP A 233 20.86 -26.44 -17.54
N PRO A 234 21.53 -26.13 -16.41
CA PRO A 234 22.22 -24.87 -16.26
C PRO A 234 23.43 -24.83 -17.22
N ALA A 235 23.55 -23.76 -17.99
CA ALA A 235 24.74 -23.43 -18.77
C ALA A 235 25.59 -22.41 -18.02
#